data_AF-A0AAV0W9N2-F1
#
_entry.id   AF-A0AAV0W9N2-F1
#
_cell.length_a   1.000
_cell.length_b   1.000
_cell.length_c   1.000
_cell.angle_alpha   90.00
_cell.angle_beta   90.00
_cell.angle_gamma   90.00
#
_symmetry.space_group_name_H-M   'P 1'
#
loop_
_entity.id
_entity.type
_entity.pdbx_description
1 polymer ?
#
loop_
_entity_poly.entity_id
_entity_poly.type
_entity_poly.pdbx_seq_one_letter_code
_entity_poly.pdbx_strand_id
1 'polypeptide(L)'
;MIKNCCSREELQLVSNNGLEDSKVQRDKFVSIREAVAKLSIYSGQGFVKCQYQAGKWQCQTNQCLCFKKNLKCSNKCHQITTCDNK
;
A
#
# COMPACT_ATOMS: atom_id res chain seq x y z
N MET A 1 -2.67 -24.63 -2.51
CA MET A 1 -1.39 -25.29 -2.18
C MET A 1 -0.31 -24.67 -3.07
N ILE A 2 0.76 -24.12 -2.50
CA ILE A 2 1.91 -23.66 -3.29
C ILE A 2 2.95 -24.78 -3.21
N LYS A 3 3.13 -25.53 -4.30
CA LYS A 3 4.21 -26.51 -4.45
C LYS A 3 5.19 -25.95 -5.49
N ASN A 4 6.49 -25.99 -5.17
CA ASN A 4 7.63 -25.67 -6.04
C ASN A 4 7.62 -24.26 -6.66
N CYS A 5 7.62 -23.21 -5.83
CA CYS A 5 7.80 -21.83 -6.32
C CYS A 5 9.21 -21.56 -6.84
N CYS A 6 10.24 -22.24 -6.30
CA CYS A 6 11.64 -22.07 -6.73
C CYS A 6 12.40 -23.40 -6.58
N SER A 7 13.33 -23.65 -7.49
CA SER A 7 14.33 -24.72 -7.42
C SER A 7 15.44 -24.35 -6.42
N ARG A 8 16.11 -25.35 -5.84
CA ARG A 8 17.10 -25.11 -4.77
C ARG A 8 18.30 -24.30 -5.28
N GLU A 9 18.58 -24.42 -6.57
CA GLU A 9 19.65 -23.76 -7.29
C GLU A 9 19.38 -22.25 -7.49
N GLU A 10 18.11 -21.83 -7.45
CA GLU A 10 17.70 -20.42 -7.54
C GLU A 10 17.80 -19.69 -6.19
N LEU A 11 18.04 -20.40 -5.09
CA LEU A 11 18.15 -19.83 -3.76
C LEU A 11 19.61 -19.51 -3.46
N GLN A 12 19.98 -18.23 -3.55
CA GLN A 12 21.26 -17.75 -3.05
C GLN A 12 21.20 -17.54 -1.54
N LEU A 13 22.13 -18.18 -0.82
CA LEU A 13 22.39 -17.90 0.59
C LEU A 13 22.98 -16.49 0.73
N VAL A 14 22.24 -15.59 1.34
CA VAL A 14 22.74 -14.25 1.65
C VAL A 14 23.48 -14.31 2.98
N SER A 15 24.77 -13.95 2.96
CA SER A 15 25.68 -14.03 4.10
C SER A 15 25.42 -12.98 5.18
N ASN A 16 24.70 -11.90 4.83
CA ASN A 16 24.40 -10.81 5.75
C ASN A 16 22.90 -10.49 5.71
N ASN A 17 22.28 -10.37 6.89
CA ASN A 17 20.99 -9.69 7.02
C ASN A 17 21.25 -8.25 6.58
N GLY A 18 20.69 -7.78 5.47
CA GLY A 18 20.99 -6.47 4.85
C GLY A 18 20.69 -5.22 5.69
N LEU A 19 20.59 -5.36 7.00
CA LEU A 19 20.40 -4.33 8.01
C LEU A 19 21.68 -4.20 8.82
N GLU A 20 22.45 -3.16 8.54
CA GLU A 20 23.49 -2.71 9.47
C GLU A 20 22.83 -2.01 10.66
N ASP A 21 23.31 -2.30 11.87
CA ASP A 21 22.81 -1.72 13.12
C ASP A 21 22.84 -0.19 13.12
N SER A 22 23.80 0.41 12.42
CA SER A 22 23.93 1.86 12.22
C SER A 22 22.79 2.48 11.39
N LYS A 23 22.07 1.69 10.59
CA LYS A 23 20.94 2.15 9.78
C LYS A 23 19.60 2.07 10.52
N VAL A 24 19.57 1.44 11.70
CA VAL A 24 18.36 1.33 12.51
C VAL A 24 18.28 2.51 13.47
N GLN A 25 17.34 3.42 13.24
CA GLN A 25 17.08 4.54 14.16
C GLN A 25 16.52 4.00 15.49
N ARG A 26 17.36 3.94 16.53
CA ARG A 26 16.97 3.49 17.88
C ARG A 26 16.45 4.61 18.77
N ASP A 27 16.77 5.86 18.43
CA ASP A 27 16.47 7.03 19.28
C ASP A 27 14.99 7.42 19.28
N LYS A 28 14.21 6.88 18.34
CA LYS A 28 12.79 7.19 18.19
C LYS A 28 11.95 5.95 18.41
N PHE A 29 11.31 5.88 19.57
CA PHE A 29 10.23 4.93 19.78
C PHE A 29 9.07 5.28 18.84
N VAL A 30 8.65 4.32 18.02
CA VAL A 30 7.50 4.45 17.14
C VAL A 30 6.54 3.32 17.51
N SER A 31 5.32 3.67 17.91
CA SER A 31 4.30 2.66 18.16
C SER A 31 3.95 1.91 16.87
N ILE A 32 3.47 0.68 16.98
CA ILE A 32 3.01 -0.10 15.81
C ILE A 32 1.98 0.71 15.00
N ARG A 33 1.08 1.43 15.67
CA ARG A 33 0.07 2.26 15.01
C ARG A 33 0.70 3.38 14.17
N GLU A 34 1.71 4.07 14.70
CA GLU A 34 2.39 5.14 13.97
C GLU A 34 3.23 4.61 12.81
N ALA A 35 3.92 3.47 13.01
CA ALA A 35 4.69 2.83 11.95
C ALA A 35 3.76 2.44 10.79
N VAL A 36 2.63 1.82 11.12
CA VAL A 36 1.60 1.44 10.15
C VAL A 36 1.00 2.67 9.46
N ALA A 37 0.72 3.75 10.19
CA ALA A 37 0.20 4.99 9.61
C ALA A 37 1.18 5.65 8.62
N LYS A 38 2.48 5.57 8.89
CA LYS A 38 3.54 6.19 8.05
C LYS A 38 3.92 5.32 6.85
N LEU A 39 4.08 4.02 7.07
CA LEU A 39 4.71 3.13 6.10
C LEU A 39 3.68 2.41 5.22
N SER A 40 2.43 2.27 5.68
CA SER A 40 1.42 1.59 4.87
C SER A 40 0.85 2.50 3.78
N ILE A 41 0.61 1.89 2.63
CA ILE A 41 0.00 2.52 1.45
C ILE A 41 -1.34 3.20 1.80
N TYR A 42 -2.08 2.64 2.75
CA TYR A 42 -3.41 3.11 3.16
C TYR A 42 -3.44 3.89 4.48
N SER A 43 -2.28 4.37 4.95
CA SER A 43 -2.18 5.14 6.20
C SER A 43 -2.80 4.43 7.42
N GLY A 44 -2.74 3.09 7.43
CA GLY A 44 -3.10 2.23 8.54
C GLY A 44 -4.56 1.79 8.62
N GLN A 45 -5.41 2.26 7.70
CA GLN A 45 -6.83 1.88 7.67
C GLN A 45 -7.11 0.64 6.80
N GLY A 46 -6.11 0.17 6.04
CA GLY A 46 -6.23 -0.97 5.13
C GLY A 46 -6.97 -0.66 3.81
N PHE A 47 -7.61 0.52 3.71
CA PHE A 47 -8.17 1.04 2.46
C PHE A 47 -8.16 2.57 2.48
N VAL A 48 -8.30 3.17 1.31
CA VAL A 48 -8.53 4.61 1.14
C VAL A 48 -9.90 4.80 0.51
N LYS A 49 -10.70 5.72 1.06
CA LYS A 49 -11.99 6.11 0.54
C LYS A 49 -11.94 7.56 0.05
N CYS A 50 -12.32 7.80 -1.20
CA CYS A 50 -12.49 9.16 -1.72
C CYS A 50 -13.86 9.73 -1.28
N GLN A 51 -13.99 11.06 -1.26
CA GLN A 51 -15.21 11.75 -0.83
C GLN A 51 -16.23 11.98 -1.97
N TYR A 52 -15.89 11.56 -3.18
CA TYR A 52 -16.67 11.82 -4.38
C TYR A 52 -17.82 10.82 -4.53
N GLN A 53 -18.87 11.24 -5.24
CA GLN A 53 -19.89 10.30 -5.68
C GLN A 53 -19.37 9.51 -6.88
N ALA A 54 -19.95 8.34 -7.13
CA ALA A 54 -19.62 7.56 -8.32
C ALA A 54 -20.09 8.33 -9.56
N GLY A 55 -19.16 8.92 -10.30
CA GLY A 55 -19.45 9.69 -11.50
C GLY A 55 -18.29 9.63 -12.47
N LYS A 56 -18.60 9.80 -13.75
CA LYS A 56 -17.57 9.96 -14.79
C LYS A 56 -16.75 11.20 -14.46
N TRP A 57 -15.44 11.14 -14.61
CA TRP A 57 -14.44 12.21 -14.41
C TRP A 57 -14.05 12.60 -12.98
N GLN A 58 -14.92 12.47 -11.97
CA GLN A 58 -14.60 12.93 -10.60
C GLN A 58 -13.38 12.22 -10.00
N CYS A 59 -13.17 10.96 -10.37
CA CYS A 59 -12.05 10.16 -9.88
C CYS A 59 -10.79 10.20 -10.76
N GLN A 60 -10.75 11.02 -11.81
CA GLN A 60 -9.59 11.13 -12.71
C GLN A 60 -8.70 12.34 -12.43
N THR A 61 -9.01 13.11 -11.38
CA THR A 61 -8.24 14.30 -11.01
C THR A 61 -7.59 14.13 -9.65
N ASN A 62 -6.60 14.99 -9.34
CA ASN A 62 -5.95 15.05 -8.03
C ASN A 62 -6.89 15.44 -6.88
N GLN A 63 -8.14 15.74 -7.18
CA GLN A 63 -9.19 15.89 -6.18
C GLN A 63 -9.53 14.53 -5.54
N CYS A 64 -9.54 13.44 -6.32
CA CYS A 64 -9.76 12.10 -5.81
C CYS A 64 -8.55 11.61 -5.00
N LEU A 65 -8.79 11.26 -3.73
CA LEU A 65 -7.73 10.80 -2.82
C LEU A 65 -7.06 9.50 -3.29
N CYS A 66 -7.81 8.59 -3.92
CA CYS A 66 -7.25 7.37 -4.50
C CYS A 66 -6.32 7.71 -5.67
N PHE A 67 -6.81 8.49 -6.63
CA PHE A 67 -6.03 8.92 -7.80
C PHE A 67 -4.77 9.68 -7.40
N LYS A 68 -4.89 10.65 -6.48
CA LYS A 68 -3.76 11.42 -5.94
C LYS A 68 -2.69 10.54 -5.29
N LYS A 69 -3.09 9.42 -4.68
CA LYS A 69 -2.18 8.42 -4.09
C LYS A 69 -1.72 7.34 -5.08
N ASN A 70 -2.02 7.50 -6.38
CA ASN A 70 -1.79 6.50 -7.43
C ASN A 70 -2.44 5.14 -7.13
N LEU A 71 -3.65 5.16 -6.56
CA LEU A 71 -4.46 3.99 -6.23
C LEU A 71 -5.76 3.97 -7.03
N LYS A 72 -6.24 2.75 -7.32
CA LYS A 72 -7.58 2.54 -7.88
C LYS A 72 -8.65 2.58 -6.79
N CYS A 73 -9.80 3.15 -7.13
CA CYS A 73 -11.00 3.15 -6.31
C CYS A 73 -11.54 1.72 -6.19
N SER A 74 -11.55 1.19 -4.96
CA SER A 74 -12.16 -0.11 -4.69
C SER A 74 -13.68 -0.02 -4.52
N ASN A 75 -14.34 -1.17 -4.37
CA ASN A 75 -15.76 -1.24 -4.05
C ASN A 75 -16.12 -0.55 -2.71
N LYS A 76 -15.12 -0.25 -1.85
CA LYS A 76 -15.30 0.54 -0.62
C LYS A 76 -15.44 2.05 -0.89
N CYS A 77 -14.91 2.54 -2.01
CA CYS A 77 -15.16 3.90 -2.51
C CYS A 77 -16.55 4.00 -3.13
N HIS A 78 -16.78 3.16 -4.14
CA HIS A 78 -18.00 3.17 -4.92
C HIS A 78 -18.45 1.73 -5.14
N GLN A 79 -19.69 1.42 -4.73
CA GLN A 79 -20.28 0.12 -5.04
C GLN A 79 -20.54 -0.02 -6.55
N ILE A 80 -20.77 1.09 -7.24
CA ILE A 80 -21.07 1.16 -8.67
C ILE A 80 -19.78 0.96 -9.50
N THR A 81 -19.90 0.36 -10.68
CA THR A 81 -18.80 0.10 -11.63
C THR A 81 -18.45 1.28 -12.54
N THR A 82 -19.22 2.36 -12.51
CA THR A 82 -19.07 3.53 -13.39
C THR A 82 -17.98 4.52 -12.96
N CYS A 83 -17.17 4.16 -11.96
CA CYS A 83 -16.02 4.97 -11.56
C CYS A 83 -14.89 4.78 -12.59
N ASP A 84 -14.42 5.89 -13.18
CA ASP A 84 -13.36 5.81 -14.18
C ASP A 84 -11.97 5.50 -13.58
N ASN A 85 -11.82 5.59 -12.26
CA ASN A 85 -10.60 5.20 -11.55
C ASN A 85 -10.73 3.84 -10.86
N LYS A 86 -11.48 2.91 -11.46
CA LYS A 86 -11.53 1.52 -10.97
C LYS A 86 -10.28 0.72 -11.37
#